data_AF-A0ABD8AQ90-F1
#
_entry.id   AF-A0ABD8AQ90-F1
#
_cell.length_a   1.000
_cell.length_b   1.000
_cell.length_c   1.000
_cell.angle_alpha   90.00
_cell.angle_beta   90.00
_cell.angle_gamma   90.00
#
_symmetry.space_group_name_H-M   'P 1'
#
loop_
_entity.id
_entity.type
_entity.pdbx_description
1 polymer ?
#
loop_
_entity_poly.entity_id
_entity_poly.type
_entity_poly.pdbx_seq_one_letter_code
_entity_poly.pdbx_strand_id
1 'polypeptide(L)'
;MVTRKQVLFLLLFLLFIAEGTILPLLIPSGWQMRISANLVYIVILFIAVYHHRHTALVLGIFFGLLHDVVFYGEMIGPYGFSMGLSAYMMGLIFQAPRAPLPVMVSVVILGSLLNDTMLFFLYKLFQLNHVTFDWALIEYMIPNLFIHFVFALIIYVPLRKQLERIGKRRSKTEEAS
;
A
#
# COMPACT_ATOMS: atom_id res chain seq x y z
N MET A 1 1.67 -25.24 -12.87
CA MET A 1 2.17 -23.95 -13.42
C MET A 1 1.61 -22.82 -12.58
N VAL A 2 2.44 -22.15 -11.77
CA VAL A 2 1.99 -20.97 -11.00
C VAL A 2 1.82 -19.80 -11.98
N THR A 3 0.59 -19.28 -12.09
CA THR A 3 0.31 -18.11 -12.91
C THR A 3 0.95 -16.86 -12.27
N ARG A 4 1.44 -15.91 -13.07
CA ARG A 4 2.14 -14.72 -12.52
C ARG A 4 1.25 -13.84 -11.61
N LYS A 5 -0.08 -13.92 -11.74
CA LYS A 5 -1.03 -13.30 -10.80
C LYS A 5 -0.95 -13.95 -9.41
N GLN A 6 -0.80 -15.28 -9.35
CA GLN A 6 -0.56 -15.99 -8.09
C GLN A 6 0.79 -15.60 -7.47
N VAL A 7 1.82 -15.33 -8.29
CA VAL A 7 3.11 -14.83 -7.76
C VAL A 7 2.97 -13.46 -7.11
N LEU A 8 2.22 -12.53 -7.71
CA LEU A 8 1.94 -11.22 -7.09
C LEU A 8 1.14 -11.35 -5.80
N PHE A 9 0.09 -12.18 -5.81
CA PHE A 9 -0.71 -12.42 -4.61
C PHE A 9 0.11 -13.06 -3.50
N LEU A 10 0.95 -14.05 -3.84
CA LEU A 10 1.82 -14.73 -2.88
C LEU A 10 2.93 -13.80 -2.37
N LEU A 11 3.44 -12.89 -3.21
CA LEU A 11 4.35 -11.82 -2.79
C LEU A 11 3.67 -10.91 -1.77
N LEU A 12 2.47 -10.40 -2.06
CA LEU A 12 1.71 -9.55 -1.13
C LEU A 12 1.40 -10.28 0.18
N PHE A 13 1.03 -11.56 0.10
CA PHE A 13 0.74 -12.39 1.28
C PHE A 13 1.98 -12.65 2.13
N LEU A 14 3.12 -12.94 1.50
CA LEU A 14 4.39 -13.10 2.21
C LEU A 14 4.82 -11.78 2.85
N LEU A 15 4.62 -10.66 2.15
CA LEU A 15 4.89 -9.33 2.69
C LEU A 15 4.02 -9.04 3.90
N PHE A 16 2.74 -9.40 3.86
CA PHE A 16 1.78 -9.25 4.95
C PHE A 16 2.22 -10.04 6.20
N ILE A 17 2.65 -11.30 6.02
CA ILE A 17 3.18 -12.11 7.12
C ILE A 17 4.49 -11.50 7.66
N ALA A 18 5.39 -11.10 6.76
CA ALA A 18 6.66 -10.48 7.11
C ALA A 18 6.44 -9.16 7.86
N GLU A 19 5.45 -8.37 7.47
CA GLU A 19 5.06 -7.14 8.15
C GLU A 19 4.66 -7.43 9.60
N GLY A 20 3.76 -8.38 9.81
CA GLY A 20 3.31 -8.76 11.15
C GLY A 20 4.35 -9.46 12.02
N THR A 21 5.44 -9.97 11.43
CA THR A 21 6.49 -10.70 12.17
C THR A 21 7.75 -9.86 12.39
N ILE A 22 8.21 -9.15 11.36
CA ILE A 22 9.49 -8.43 11.35
C ILE A 22 9.35 -7.05 11.98
N LEU A 23 8.26 -6.33 11.72
CA LEU A 23 8.10 -4.97 12.25
C LEU A 23 8.04 -4.92 13.77
N PRO A 24 7.32 -5.81 14.49
CA PRO A 24 7.35 -5.81 15.95
C PRO A 24 8.75 -6.09 16.53
N LEU A 25 9.60 -6.82 15.80
CA LEU A 25 10.98 -7.09 16.21
C LEU A 25 11.91 -5.89 15.99
N LEU A 26 11.68 -5.11 14.93
CA LEU A 26 12.50 -3.94 14.58
C LEU A 26 12.06 -2.68 15.32
N ILE A 27 10.77 -2.54 15.62
CA ILE A 27 10.20 -1.34 16.24
C ILE A 27 10.23 -1.52 17.77
N PRO A 28 10.89 -0.60 18.50
CA PRO A 28 10.87 -0.61 19.96
C PRO A 28 9.43 -0.57 20.51
N SER A 29 9.17 -1.29 21.60
CA SER A 29 7.82 -1.46 22.17
C SER A 29 7.05 -0.16 22.41
N GLY A 30 7.74 0.94 22.75
CA GLY A 30 7.11 2.26 22.92
C GLY A 30 6.58 2.92 21.63
N TRP A 31 6.99 2.44 20.46
CA TRP A 31 6.62 2.96 19.14
C TRP A 31 5.66 2.04 18.37
N GLN A 32 5.41 0.83 18.88
CA GLN A 32 4.56 -0.17 18.23
C GLN A 32 3.10 0.28 18.11
N MET A 33 2.60 1.11 19.03
CA MET A 33 1.26 1.72 18.92
C MET A 33 1.21 2.93 17.96
N ARG A 34 2.37 3.44 17.53
CA ARG A 34 2.49 4.69 16.75
C ARG A 34 2.78 4.44 15.27
N ILE A 35 3.47 3.35 14.98
CA ILE A 35 3.94 3.02 13.63
C ILE A 35 3.08 1.89 13.05
N SER A 36 2.39 2.23 11.96
CA SER A 36 1.57 1.32 11.16
C SER A 36 2.24 1.21 9.80
N ALA A 37 3.36 0.48 9.73
CA ALA A 37 4.14 0.40 8.49
C ALA A 37 3.48 -0.59 7.52
N ASN A 38 2.41 -0.15 6.84
CA ASN A 38 1.62 -0.89 5.86
C ASN A 38 2.42 -1.16 4.58
N LEU A 39 3.41 -2.06 4.64
CA LEU A 39 4.30 -2.35 3.52
C LEU A 39 3.55 -2.95 2.32
N VAL A 40 2.49 -3.72 2.59
CA VAL A 40 1.63 -4.30 1.56
C VAL A 40 1.01 -3.22 0.68
N TYR A 41 0.61 -2.10 1.27
CA TYR A 41 0.02 -0.96 0.56
C TYR A 41 0.97 -0.36 -0.48
N ILE A 42 2.27 -0.32 -0.19
CA ILE A 42 3.27 0.21 -1.12
C ILE A 42 3.31 -0.65 -2.38
N VAL A 43 3.30 -1.97 -2.25
CA VAL A 43 3.27 -2.87 -3.41
C VAL A 43 1.97 -2.70 -4.20
N ILE A 44 0.84 -2.45 -3.55
CA ILE A 44 -0.44 -2.14 -4.21
C ILE A 44 -0.35 -0.84 -5.02
N LEU A 45 0.31 0.21 -4.52
CA LEU A 45 0.55 1.44 -5.28
C LEU A 45 1.37 1.20 -6.55
N PHE A 46 2.39 0.34 -6.48
CA PHE A 46 3.13 -0.09 -7.67
C PHE A 46 2.22 -0.81 -8.68
N ILE A 47 1.32 -1.68 -8.21
CA ILE A 47 0.34 -2.35 -9.08
C ILE A 47 -0.61 -1.33 -9.71
N ALA A 48 -1.01 -0.29 -8.96
CA ALA A 48 -1.91 0.76 -9.44
C ALA A 48 -1.30 1.52 -10.62
N VAL A 49 -0.02 1.88 -10.53
CA VAL A 49 0.70 2.67 -11.54
C VAL A 49 1.11 1.81 -12.74
N TYR A 50 1.71 0.64 -12.50
CA TYR A 50 2.32 -0.16 -13.57
C TYR A 50 1.37 -1.15 -14.24
N HIS A 51 0.29 -1.56 -13.58
CA HIS A 51 -0.59 -2.61 -14.09
C HIS A 51 -2.01 -2.13 -14.36
N HIS A 52 -2.82 -1.93 -13.32
CA HIS A 52 -4.21 -1.54 -13.49
C HIS A 52 -4.81 -0.99 -12.19
N ARG A 53 -5.44 0.19 -12.27
CA ARG A 53 -6.12 0.84 -11.14
C ARG A 53 -7.20 -0.03 -10.49
N HIS A 54 -8.04 -0.73 -11.26
CA HIS A 54 -9.07 -1.61 -10.69
C HIS A 54 -8.49 -2.84 -9.98
N THR A 55 -7.37 -3.39 -10.47
CA THR A 55 -6.70 -4.50 -9.78
C THR A 55 -6.12 -4.02 -8.45
N ALA A 56 -5.52 -2.83 -8.43
CA ALA A 56 -5.03 -2.22 -7.20
C ALA A 56 -6.16 -1.88 -6.22
N LEU A 57 -7.32 -1.42 -6.69
CA LEU A 57 -8.51 -1.21 -5.87
C LEU A 57 -8.94 -2.50 -5.16
N VAL A 58 -9.12 -3.58 -5.92
CA VAL A 58 -9.58 -4.86 -5.38
C VAL A 58 -8.55 -5.46 -4.40
N LEU A 59 -7.27 -5.40 -4.75
CA LEU A 59 -6.20 -5.86 -3.85
C LEU A 59 -6.09 -4.98 -2.60
N GLY A 60 -6.26 -3.66 -2.73
CA GLY A 60 -6.26 -2.72 -1.62
C GLY A 60 -7.42 -2.96 -0.65
N ILE A 61 -8.62 -3.20 -1.17
CA ILE A 61 -9.77 -3.59 -0.33
C ILE A 61 -9.51 -4.93 0.35
N PHE A 62 -9.07 -5.93 -0.40
CA PHE A 62 -8.87 -7.27 0.14
C PHE A 62 -7.80 -7.30 1.23
N PHE A 63 -6.61 -6.77 0.95
CA PHE A 63 -5.53 -6.73 1.94
C PHE A 63 -5.83 -5.73 3.05
N GLY A 64 -6.43 -4.58 2.76
CA GLY A 64 -6.84 -3.64 3.81
C GLY A 64 -7.82 -4.25 4.81
N LEU A 65 -8.80 -5.06 4.35
CA LEU A 65 -9.67 -5.82 5.25
C LEU A 65 -8.92 -6.87 6.06
N LEU A 66 -7.87 -7.49 5.51
CA LEU A 66 -6.99 -8.37 6.30
C LEU A 66 -6.23 -7.58 7.37
N HIS A 67 -5.80 -6.35 7.08
CA HIS A 67 -5.18 -5.48 8.09
C HIS A 67 -6.16 -5.11 9.21
N ASP A 68 -7.40 -4.78 8.85
CA ASP A 68 -8.44 -4.48 9.83
C ASP A 68 -8.66 -5.66 10.81
N VAL A 69 -8.67 -6.91 10.30
CA VAL A 69 -8.92 -8.11 11.12
C VAL A 69 -7.71 -8.53 11.94
N VAL A 70 -6.50 -8.44 11.38
CA VAL A 70 -5.28 -9.02 12.00
C VAL A 70 -4.57 -8.03 12.91
N PHE A 71 -4.52 -6.74 12.55
CA PHE A 71 -3.70 -5.76 13.26
C PHE A 71 -4.51 -4.79 14.12
N TYR A 72 -5.65 -4.30 13.63
CA TYR A 72 -6.34 -3.15 14.22
C TYR A 72 -7.78 -3.45 14.63
N GLY A 73 -8.02 -4.60 15.26
CA GLY A 73 -9.33 -5.21 15.56
C GLY A 73 -10.40 -4.39 16.29
N GLU A 74 -10.25 -3.07 16.41
CA GLU A 74 -11.26 -2.12 16.86
C GLU A 74 -12.40 -1.91 15.85
N MET A 75 -12.09 -1.90 14.54
CA MET A 75 -13.12 -1.69 13.52
C MET A 75 -12.74 -2.30 12.18
N ILE A 76 -13.67 -3.05 11.58
CA ILE A 76 -13.49 -3.63 10.24
C ILE A 76 -13.91 -2.62 9.17
N GLY A 77 -13.06 -2.38 8.18
CA GLY A 77 -13.36 -1.53 7.02
C GLY A 77 -12.47 -0.30 6.82
N PRO A 78 -11.89 0.36 7.84
CA PRO A 78 -11.06 1.55 7.63
C PRO A 78 -9.90 1.34 6.68
N TYR A 79 -9.08 0.31 6.93
CA TYR A 79 -7.94 0.01 6.07
C TYR A 79 -8.40 -0.52 4.73
N GLY A 80 -9.44 -1.37 4.68
CA GLY A 80 -10.04 -1.82 3.42
C GLY A 80 -10.45 -0.65 2.51
N PHE A 81 -11.17 0.31 3.06
CA PHE A 81 -11.64 1.49 2.34
C PHE A 81 -10.49 2.44 1.98
N SER A 82 -9.65 2.80 2.94
CA SER A 82 -8.57 3.78 2.74
C SER A 82 -7.53 3.26 1.74
N MET A 83 -7.06 2.01 1.89
CA MET A 83 -6.05 1.43 1.01
C MET A 83 -6.61 1.25 -0.40
N GLY A 84 -7.84 0.73 -0.52
CA GLY A 84 -8.49 0.53 -1.81
C GLY A 84 -8.70 1.83 -2.58
N LEU A 85 -9.34 2.82 -1.94
CA LEU A 85 -9.70 4.08 -2.58
C LEU A 85 -8.46 4.92 -2.92
N SER A 86 -7.52 5.06 -1.98
CA SER A 86 -6.29 5.81 -2.22
C SER A 86 -5.44 5.19 -3.33
N ALA A 87 -5.31 3.86 -3.37
CA ALA A 87 -4.58 3.18 -4.44
C ALA A 87 -5.26 3.36 -5.79
N TYR A 88 -6.60 3.32 -5.84
CA TYR A 88 -7.34 3.59 -7.06
C TYR A 88 -7.12 5.03 -7.57
N MET A 89 -7.19 6.02 -6.67
CA MET A 89 -6.96 7.42 -7.02
C MET A 89 -5.53 7.65 -7.53
N MET A 90 -4.53 7.10 -6.85
CA MET A 90 -3.14 7.18 -7.30
C MET A 90 -2.94 6.51 -8.66
N GLY A 91 -3.53 5.33 -8.85
CA GLY A 91 -3.52 4.63 -10.13
C GLY A 91 -4.30 5.36 -11.23
N LEU A 92 -5.29 6.19 -10.89
CA LEU A 92 -6.04 7.00 -11.86
C LEU A 92 -5.22 8.21 -12.33
N ILE A 93 -4.52 8.88 -11.41
CA ILE A 93 -3.76 10.11 -11.70
C ILE A 93 -2.42 9.79 -12.34
N PHE A 94 -1.72 8.75 -11.87
CA PHE A 94 -0.33 8.47 -12.22
C PHE A 94 -0.16 7.19 -13.05
N GLN A 95 -1.21 6.69 -13.71
CA GLN A 95 -1.10 5.46 -14.51
C GLN A 95 -0.04 5.60 -15.60
N ALA A 96 1.07 4.86 -15.46
CA ALA A 96 2.18 4.97 -16.38
C ALA A 96 2.95 3.62 -16.43
N PRO A 97 2.79 2.83 -17.51
CA PRO A 97 3.45 1.53 -17.66
C PRO A 97 4.98 1.56 -17.60
N ARG A 98 5.59 2.75 -17.74
CA ARG A 98 7.03 3.00 -17.66
C ARG A 98 7.35 4.16 -16.71
N ALA A 99 6.58 4.29 -15.62
CA ALA A 99 6.82 5.32 -14.61
C ALA A 99 8.29 5.28 -14.13
N PRO A 100 9.05 6.38 -14.25
CA PRO A 100 10.39 6.45 -13.68
C PRO A 100 10.33 6.52 -12.15
N LEU A 101 11.47 6.28 -11.50
CA LEU A 101 11.57 6.29 -10.04
C LEU A 101 10.96 7.54 -9.38
N PRO A 102 11.18 8.78 -9.87
CA PRO A 102 10.59 9.96 -9.23
C PRO A 102 9.07 9.94 -9.21
N VAL A 103 8.42 9.43 -10.27
CA VAL A 103 6.96 9.30 -10.31
C VAL A 103 6.48 8.30 -9.27
N MET A 104 7.16 7.16 -9.14
CA MET A 104 6.80 6.16 -8.13
C MET A 104 7.00 6.66 -6.71
N VAL A 105 8.09 7.39 -6.46
CA VAL A 105 8.34 8.02 -5.17
C VAL A 105 7.24 9.03 -4.84
N SER A 106 6.85 9.88 -5.80
CA SER A 106 5.73 10.82 -5.61
C SER A 106 4.42 10.10 -5.32
N VAL A 107 4.13 9.00 -6.02
CA VAL A 107 2.94 8.18 -5.78
C VAL A 107 2.95 7.56 -4.39
N VAL A 108 4.09 7.05 -3.93
CA VAL A 108 4.21 6.50 -2.57
C VAL A 108 4.01 7.59 -1.53
N ILE A 109 4.59 8.76 -1.71
CA ILE A 109 4.46 9.87 -0.77
C ILE A 109 3.00 10.33 -0.69
N LEU A 110 2.41 10.67 -1.84
CA LEU A 110 1.04 11.18 -1.92
C LEU A 110 0.01 10.12 -1.54
N GLY A 111 0.20 8.88 -1.98
CA GLY A 111 -0.67 7.75 -1.65
C GLY A 111 -0.67 7.44 -0.16
N SER A 112 0.52 7.40 0.46
CA SER A 112 0.64 7.15 1.91
C SER A 112 -0.02 8.26 2.73
N LEU A 113 0.26 9.52 2.41
CA LEU A 113 -0.38 10.65 3.08
C LEU A 113 -1.89 10.64 2.91
N LEU A 114 -2.38 10.33 1.70
CA LEU A 114 -3.82 10.21 1.43
C LEU A 114 -4.44 9.08 2.26
N ASN A 115 -3.81 7.90 2.27
CA ASN A 115 -4.27 6.75 3.04
C ASN A 115 -4.35 7.07 4.52
N ASP A 116 -3.29 7.62 5.11
CA ASP A 116 -3.24 7.92 6.54
C ASP A 116 -4.22 9.03 6.91
N THR A 117 -4.41 10.01 6.01
CA THR A 117 -5.40 11.08 6.21
C THR A 117 -6.82 10.51 6.21
N MET A 118 -7.15 9.65 5.24
CA MET A 118 -8.44 8.96 5.21
C MET A 118 -8.65 8.12 6.47
N LEU A 119 -7.63 7.38 6.89
CA LEU A 119 -7.67 6.55 8.08
C LEU A 119 -7.90 7.38 9.35
N PHE A 120 -7.19 8.50 9.51
CA PHE A 120 -7.38 9.44 10.61
C PHE A 120 -8.82 9.96 10.66
N PHE A 121 -9.36 10.42 9.53
CA PHE A 121 -10.71 10.96 9.49
C PHE A 121 -11.79 9.88 9.71
N LEU A 122 -11.57 8.65 9.25
CA LEU A 122 -12.44 7.53 9.56
C LEU A 122 -12.45 7.26 11.06
N TYR A 123 -11.30 7.07 11.69
CA TYR A 123 -11.27 6.85 13.14
C TYR A 123 -11.84 8.03 13.95
N LYS A 124 -11.64 9.26 13.49
CA LYS A 124 -12.25 10.45 14.12
C LYS A 124 -13.77 10.48 13.96
N LEU A 125 -14.30 10.10 12.80
CA LEU A 125 -15.74 10.05 12.52
C LEU A 125 -16.46 9.06 13.44
N PHE A 126 -15.83 7.91 13.70
CA PHE A 126 -16.34 6.88 14.61
C PHE A 126 -15.96 7.12 16.08
N GLN A 127 -15.40 8.30 16.39
CA GLN A 127 -14.99 8.70 17.75
C GLN A 127 -13.97 7.76 18.42
N LEU A 128 -13.23 6.99 17.63
CA LEU A 128 -12.14 6.12 18.11
C LEU A 128 -10.84 6.89 18.29
N ASN A 129 -10.73 8.09 17.71
CA ASN A 129 -9.56 8.95 17.85
C ASN A 129 -9.92 10.35 18.33
N HIS A 130 -9.35 10.74 19.47
CA HIS A 130 -9.53 12.05 20.10
C HIS A 130 -8.34 13.00 19.92
N VAL A 131 -7.29 12.56 19.22
CA VAL A 131 -6.10 13.40 19.00
C VAL A 131 -6.33 14.44 17.91
N THR A 132 -5.54 15.51 17.95
CA THR A 132 -5.57 16.54 16.91
C THR A 132 -4.87 16.04 15.65
N PHE A 133 -5.25 16.62 14.50
CA PHE A 133 -4.65 16.26 13.22
C PHE A 133 -3.15 16.59 13.18
N ASP A 134 -2.75 17.76 13.68
CA ASP A 134 -1.34 18.17 13.72
C ASP A 134 -0.47 17.20 14.52
N TRP A 135 -1.00 16.71 15.64
CA TRP A 135 -0.30 15.73 16.44
C TRP A 135 -0.18 14.39 15.72
N ALA A 136 -1.27 13.90 15.10
CA ALA A 136 -1.22 12.67 14.29
C ALA A 136 -0.26 12.78 13.10
N LEU A 137 -0.15 13.97 12.50
CA LEU A 137 0.72 14.21 11.36
C LEU A 137 2.19 14.07 11.74
N ILE A 138 2.61 14.70 12.84
CA ILE A 138 4.00 14.65 13.33
C ILE A 138 4.33 13.28 13.92
N GLU A 139 3.42 12.71 14.70
CA GLU A 139 3.72 11.53 15.52
C GLU A 139 3.54 10.20 14.78
N TYR A 140 2.63 10.16 13.79
CA TYR A 140 2.29 8.92 13.09
C TYR A 140 2.51 9.00 11.58
N MET A 141 1.97 10.02 10.92
CA MET A 141 1.96 10.09 9.45
C MET A 141 3.36 10.31 8.87
N ILE A 142 4.13 11.26 9.42
CA ILE A 142 5.50 11.52 8.94
C ILE A 142 6.43 10.32 9.19
N PRO A 143 6.44 9.68 10.38
CA PRO A 143 7.21 8.46 10.59
C PRO A 143 6.83 7.32 9.65
N ASN A 144 5.53 7.04 9.46
CA ASN A 144 5.06 6.02 8.52
C ASN A 144 5.48 6.36 7.09
N LEU A 145 5.32 7.61 6.68
CA LEU A 145 5.74 8.10 5.36
C LEU A 145 7.23 7.85 5.11
N PHE A 146 8.07 8.09 6.12
CA PHE A 146 9.50 7.83 6.01
C PHE A 146 9.80 6.35 5.79
N ILE A 147 9.15 5.46 6.54
CA ILE A 147 9.29 4.01 6.36
C ILE A 147 8.82 3.60 4.96
N HIS A 148 7.67 4.12 4.51
CA HIS A 148 7.15 3.82 3.18
C HIS A 148 8.09 4.30 2.08
N PHE A 149 8.67 5.47 2.24
CA PHE A 149 9.66 6.03 1.32
C PHE A 149 10.90 5.14 1.23
N VAL A 150 11.52 4.80 2.36
CA VAL A 150 12.72 3.94 2.40
C VAL A 150 12.41 2.56 1.80
N PHE A 151 11.29 1.96 2.18
CA PHE A 151 10.90 0.66 1.66
C PHE A 151 10.66 0.70 0.15
N ALA A 152 9.97 1.72 -0.36
CA ALA A 152 9.74 1.89 -1.80
C ALA A 152 11.04 1.93 -2.60
N LEU A 153 12.10 2.58 -2.08
CA LEU A 153 13.41 2.60 -2.72
C LEU A 153 14.03 1.20 -2.78
N ILE A 154 13.93 0.42 -1.71
CA ILE A 154 14.46 -0.96 -1.63
C ILE A 154 13.74 -1.86 -2.63
N ILE A 155 12.39 -1.79 -2.68
CA ILE A 155 11.59 -2.70 -3.50
C ILE A 155 11.43 -2.25 -4.96
N TYR A 156 11.79 -1.02 -5.30
CA TYR A 156 11.57 -0.46 -6.64
C TYR A 156 12.17 -1.33 -7.75
N VAL A 157 13.45 -1.72 -7.61
CA VAL A 157 14.18 -2.48 -8.63
C VAL A 157 13.56 -3.87 -8.89
N PRO A 158 13.37 -4.73 -7.87
CA PRO A 158 12.79 -6.05 -8.09
C PRO A 158 11.34 -5.97 -8.58
N LEU A 159 10.54 -5.05 -8.02
CA LEU A 159 9.12 -4.97 -8.31
C LEU A 159 8.84 -4.42 -9.71
N ARG A 160 9.57 -3.37 -10.13
CA ARG A 160 9.50 -2.86 -11.51
C ARG A 160 9.79 -3.96 -12.53
N LYS A 161 10.85 -4.75 -12.31
CA LYS A 161 11.23 -5.85 -13.20
C LYS A 161 10.15 -6.92 -13.31
N GLN A 162 9.44 -7.23 -12.23
CA GLN A 162 8.33 -8.18 -12.24
C GLN A 162 7.10 -7.62 -12.96
N LEU A 163 6.71 -6.38 -12.67
CA LEU A 163 5.51 -5.75 -13.23
C LEU A 163 5.64 -5.46 -14.73
N GLU A 164 6.79 -4.97 -15.21
CA GLU A 164 7.03 -4.78 -16.65
C GLU A 164 6.91 -6.08 -17.46
N ARG A 165 7.32 -7.22 -16.87
CA ARG A 165 7.19 -8.54 -17.48
C ARG A 165 5.74 -9.02 -17.56
N ILE A 166 4.87 -8.54 -16.68
CA ILE A 166 3.43 -8.83 -16.71
C ILE A 166 2.77 -7.94 -17.77
N GLY A 167 3.13 -6.64 -17.82
CA GLY A 167 2.61 -5.69 -18.81
C GLY A 167 2.92 -6.07 -20.26
N LYS A 168 4.18 -6.43 -20.58
CA LYS A 168 4.60 -6.80 -21.95
C LYS A 168 3.87 -8.01 -22.55
N ARG A 169 3.29 -8.89 -21.73
CA ARG A 169 2.57 -10.08 -22.22
C ARG A 169 1.11 -9.79 -22.50
N ARG A 170 0.52 -8.81 -21.79
CA ARG A 170 -0.85 -8.34 -22.02
C ARG A 170 -0.97 -7.67 -23.38
N SER A 171 -0.06 -6.74 -23.72
CA SER A 171 -0.06 -6.10 -25.05
C SER A 171 0.06 -7.13 -26.18
N LYS A 172 0.95 -8.13 -26.02
CA LYS A 172 1.09 -9.23 -27.00
C LYS A 172 -0.12 -10.15 -27.13
N THR A 173 -0.96 -10.23 -26.10
CA THR A 173 -2.19 -11.05 -26.14
C THR A 173 -3.32 -10.25 -26.77
N GLU A 174 -3.40 -8.95 -26.48
CA GLU A 174 -4.35 -8.02 -27.10
C GLU A 174 -4.05 -7.79 -28.60
N GLU A 175 -2.78 -7.81 -29.03
CA GLU A 175 -2.39 -7.74 -30.45
C GLU A 175 -2.61 -9.04 -31.24
N ALA A 176 -2.82 -10.17 -30.56
CA ALA A 176 -3.02 -11.49 -31.17
C ALA A 176 -4.49 -11.96 -31.16
N SER A 177 -5.40 -11.09 -30.69
CA SER A 177 -6.85 -11.31 -30.61
C SER A 177 -7.57 -10.45 -31.64
#